data_AF-A0A4R4RCB4-F1
#
_entry.id   AF-A0A4R4RCB4-F1
#
_cell.length_a   1.000
_cell.length_b   1.000
_cell.length_c   1.000
_cell.angle_alpha   90.00
_cell.angle_beta   90.00
_cell.angle_gamma   90.00
#
_symmetry.space_group_name_H-M   'P 1'
#
loop_
_entity.id
_entity.type
_entity.pdbx_description
1 polymer ?
#
loop_
_entity_poly.entity_id
_entity_poly.type
_entity_poly.pdbx_seq_one_letter_code
_entity_poly.pdbx_strand_id
1 'polypeptide(L)'
;MDWLHQRIGAVVVLADGEGEIALSSGEFPEDAMAALRPLLRDLSNERLGAAAAQVGSLHVRCEALGRGASRPVLVVAGSSPLTGEAVMLASHTATVLDALRRIGSSNALVTRHARVTNRMRVAIFTALMVGDPALARRMTADAVPPLLEADRLRVLVLRCPSGDRARLAETRQDRFGYHGRGLLLHCPVYDDHLICLTAEDEDEKDEGGDGALEPLLRSWVRDNPAYALGISAVHPLHATEAAYDQARHALAVARHVPDRIAVYRGQATLARLLPRDDALAWAQHVLQPMGLAPRLTVEVLRLSLALPRSGVARLLGISRNTVNAHLRRAENLLGVDLQGTCGRAQITLALAITDPPPPHTGTTPGERGPAPSLARLLSNEVAVTWAHNFLKPLRDGGNLTVYETVRHWVQADTDAQRTARDMGISRNTVRARLRVAERRLSLDLLVPSPGIHDLVHALRIIGNAPDQSPPGGGRAYPDQESREIHEEGCLPL
;
A
#
# COMPACT_ATOMS: atom_id res chain seq x y z
N MET A 1 -42.79 -5.31 2.47
CA MET A 1 -43.47 -5.86 3.67
C MET A 1 -44.54 -4.89 4.13
N ASP A 2 -44.17 -3.66 4.50
CA ASP A 2 -45.12 -2.63 4.97
C ASP A 2 -46.22 -2.28 3.96
N TRP A 3 -45.89 -2.23 2.67
CA TRP A 3 -46.89 -2.06 1.61
C TRP A 3 -47.94 -3.19 1.58
N LEU A 4 -47.52 -4.44 1.73
CA LEU A 4 -48.42 -5.61 1.72
C LEU A 4 -49.29 -5.62 2.99
N HIS A 5 -48.68 -5.29 4.13
CA HIS A 5 -49.38 -5.10 5.40
C HIS A 5 -50.48 -4.04 5.30
N GLN A 6 -50.17 -2.85 4.78
CA GLN A 6 -51.14 -1.77 4.59
C GLN A 6 -52.27 -2.15 3.61
N ARG A 7 -51.95 -2.94 2.59
CA ARG A 7 -52.93 -3.32 1.56
C ARG A 7 -53.88 -4.44 2.01
N ILE A 8 -53.41 -5.38 2.82
CA ILE A 8 -54.19 -6.55 3.26
C ILE A 8 -54.76 -6.36 4.67
N GLY A 9 -54.17 -5.49 5.50
CA GLY A 9 -54.54 -5.34 6.91
C GLY A 9 -54.10 -6.53 7.77
N ALA A 10 -53.11 -7.30 7.31
CA ALA A 10 -52.59 -8.50 7.98
C ALA A 10 -51.09 -8.32 8.33
N VAL A 11 -50.64 -8.96 9.40
CA VAL A 11 -49.21 -8.96 9.78
C VAL A 11 -48.45 -9.82 8.78
N VAL A 12 -47.34 -9.29 8.25
CA VAL A 12 -46.50 -9.97 7.27
C VAL A 12 -45.12 -10.18 7.88
N VAL A 13 -44.69 -11.43 7.94
CA VAL A 13 -43.42 -11.87 8.52
C VAL A 13 -42.61 -12.63 7.47
N LEU A 14 -41.29 -12.46 7.51
CA LEU A 14 -40.35 -13.30 6.82
C LEU A 14 -39.55 -14.09 7.85
N ALA A 15 -39.73 -15.41 7.88
CA ALA A 15 -39.09 -16.30 8.86
C ALA A 15 -38.28 -17.42 8.17
N ASP A 16 -37.41 -18.08 8.93
CA ASP A 16 -36.77 -19.33 8.51
C ASP A 16 -37.57 -20.57 8.96
N GLY A 17 -37.01 -21.77 8.74
CA GLY A 17 -37.64 -23.03 9.13
C GLY A 17 -37.78 -23.23 10.64
N GLU A 18 -36.99 -22.55 11.46
CA GLU A 18 -37.02 -22.63 12.93
C GLU A 18 -37.96 -21.57 13.54
N GLY A 19 -38.53 -20.70 12.71
CA GLY A 19 -39.42 -19.61 13.12
C GLY A 19 -38.67 -18.36 13.57
N GLU A 20 -37.37 -18.24 13.27
CA GLU A 20 -36.63 -17.00 13.51
C GLU A 20 -37.06 -15.94 12.50
N ILE A 21 -37.49 -14.79 13.01
CA ILE A 21 -38.04 -13.69 12.20
C ILE A 21 -36.90 -12.82 11.69
N ALA A 22 -36.70 -12.81 10.37
CA ALA A 22 -35.72 -11.94 9.72
C ALA A 22 -36.27 -10.53 9.49
N LEU A 23 -37.56 -10.41 9.15
CA LEU A 23 -38.26 -9.15 8.93
C LEU A 23 -39.73 -9.28 9.35
N SER A 24 -40.31 -8.23 9.91
CA SER A 24 -41.74 -8.18 10.24
C SER A 24 -42.33 -6.81 9.95
N SER A 25 -43.59 -6.76 9.52
CA SER A 25 -44.36 -5.52 9.36
C SER A 25 -45.08 -5.08 10.65
N GLY A 26 -44.99 -5.86 11.72
CA GLY A 26 -45.65 -5.59 13.01
C GLY A 26 -45.32 -6.65 14.06
N GLU A 27 -45.93 -6.59 15.24
CA GLU A 27 -45.77 -7.63 16.25
C GLU A 27 -46.46 -8.94 15.81
N PHE A 28 -45.76 -10.05 15.93
CA PHE A 28 -46.29 -11.38 15.65
C PHE A 28 -46.27 -12.22 16.93
N PRO A 29 -47.38 -12.85 17.35
CA PRO A 29 -47.42 -13.58 18.63
C PRO A 29 -46.43 -14.75 18.66
N GLU A 30 -45.58 -14.81 19.70
CA GLU A 30 -44.57 -15.86 19.86
C GLU A 30 -45.18 -17.27 19.91
N ASP A 31 -46.29 -17.43 20.63
CA ASP A 31 -47.02 -18.71 20.72
C ASP A 31 -47.52 -19.17 19.35
N ALA A 32 -47.98 -18.23 18.52
CA ALA A 32 -48.42 -18.54 17.17
C ALA A 32 -47.25 -18.94 16.26
N MET A 33 -46.08 -18.31 16.44
CA MET A 33 -44.87 -18.68 15.68
C MET A 33 -44.37 -20.07 16.09
N ALA A 34 -44.37 -20.37 17.40
CA ALA A 34 -44.02 -21.68 17.92
C ALA A 34 -44.89 -22.80 17.35
N ALA A 35 -46.20 -22.55 17.22
CA ALA A 35 -47.15 -23.49 16.62
C ALA A 35 -46.96 -23.67 15.10
N LEU A 36 -46.44 -22.66 14.38
CA LEU A 36 -46.16 -22.74 12.94
C LEU A 36 -44.84 -23.46 12.61
N ARG A 37 -43.91 -23.62 13.56
CA ARG A 37 -42.58 -24.21 13.32
C ARG A 37 -42.59 -25.52 12.50
N PRO A 38 -43.45 -26.52 12.78
CA PRO A 38 -43.48 -27.74 11.97
C PRO A 38 -43.80 -27.46 10.49
N LEU A 39 -44.75 -26.55 10.25
CA LEU A 39 -45.15 -26.14 8.91
C LEU A 39 -44.06 -25.34 8.20
N LEU A 40 -43.38 -24.45 8.92
CA LEU A 40 -42.25 -23.68 8.41
C LEU A 40 -41.08 -24.59 8.03
N ARG A 41 -40.77 -25.61 8.83
CA ARG A 41 -39.75 -26.62 8.48
C ARG A 41 -40.11 -27.36 7.19
N ASP A 42 -41.36 -27.79 7.03
CA ASP A 42 -41.79 -28.50 5.82
C ASP A 42 -41.71 -27.61 4.56
N LEU A 43 -42.08 -26.34 4.67
CA LEU A 43 -41.93 -25.35 3.60
C LEU A 43 -40.45 -25.01 3.32
N SER A 44 -39.64 -24.90 4.36
CA SER A 44 -38.22 -24.56 4.28
C SER A 44 -37.35 -25.69 3.69
N ASN A 45 -37.77 -26.94 3.90
CA ASN A 45 -37.10 -28.16 3.41
C ASN A 45 -37.69 -28.69 2.08
N GLU A 46 -38.36 -27.82 1.30
CA GLU A 46 -38.90 -28.14 -0.04
C GLU A 46 -39.99 -29.21 -0.10
N ARG A 47 -40.61 -29.57 1.03
CA ARG A 47 -41.72 -30.55 1.04
C ARG A 47 -43.04 -29.93 0.60
N LEU A 48 -43.20 -28.62 0.78
CA LEU A 48 -44.36 -27.84 0.40
C LEU A 48 -43.92 -26.53 -0.28
N GLY A 49 -44.69 -26.04 -1.25
CA GLY A 49 -44.47 -24.73 -1.87
C GLY A 49 -45.17 -23.60 -1.14
N ALA A 50 -46.34 -23.90 -0.58
CA ALA A 50 -47.16 -22.95 0.16
C ALA A 50 -48.17 -23.72 1.03
N ALA A 51 -48.61 -23.11 2.12
CA ALA A 51 -49.60 -23.71 3.01
C ALA A 51 -50.54 -22.65 3.62
N ALA A 52 -51.71 -23.07 4.06
CA ALA A 52 -52.59 -22.25 4.86
C ALA A 52 -52.87 -23.00 6.16
N ALA A 53 -52.91 -22.27 7.27
CA ALA A 53 -53.15 -22.83 8.59
C ALA A 53 -53.99 -21.84 9.42
N GLN A 54 -54.62 -22.37 10.47
CA GLN A 54 -55.24 -21.56 11.50
C GLN A 54 -54.55 -21.86 12.82
N VAL A 55 -54.08 -20.82 13.50
CA VAL A 55 -53.35 -20.92 14.77
C VAL A 55 -54.01 -19.98 15.78
N GLY A 56 -54.72 -20.56 16.74
CA GLY A 56 -55.60 -19.79 17.62
C GLY A 56 -56.66 -19.03 16.80
N SER A 57 -56.69 -17.70 16.97
CA SER A 57 -57.57 -16.80 16.22
C SER A 57 -56.97 -16.29 14.90
N LEU A 58 -55.73 -16.66 14.57
CA LEU A 58 -55.05 -16.18 13.37
C LEU A 58 -55.24 -17.12 12.20
N HIS A 59 -55.66 -16.55 11.07
CA HIS A 59 -55.64 -17.20 9.76
C HIS A 59 -54.33 -16.87 9.06
N VAL A 60 -53.55 -17.90 8.74
CA VAL A 60 -52.17 -17.78 8.28
C VAL A 60 -52.02 -18.35 6.87
N ARG A 61 -51.35 -17.61 6.00
CA ARG A 61 -50.85 -18.06 4.70
C ARG A 61 -49.33 -18.05 4.72
N CYS A 62 -48.72 -19.19 4.40
CA CYS A 62 -47.29 -19.34 4.29
C CYS A 62 -46.89 -19.63 2.83
N GLU A 63 -45.89 -18.93 2.32
CA GLU A 63 -45.34 -19.09 0.96
C GLU A 63 -43.82 -19.26 1.06
N ALA A 64 -43.29 -20.38 0.59
CA ALA A 64 -41.84 -20.62 0.61
C ALA A 64 -41.16 -19.82 -0.53
N LEU A 65 -40.05 -19.13 -0.23
CA LEU A 65 -39.31 -18.33 -1.22
C LEU A 65 -38.17 -19.15 -1.83
N GLY A 66 -38.06 -19.20 -3.16
CA GLY A 66 -36.87 -19.75 -3.83
C GLY A 66 -36.82 -21.26 -4.06
N ARG A 67 -35.61 -21.80 -4.18
CA ARG A 67 -35.27 -23.23 -4.26
C ARG A 67 -33.92 -23.42 -3.54
N GLY A 68 -33.71 -24.53 -2.84
CA GLY A 68 -32.55 -24.86 -2.01
C GLY A 68 -32.92 -25.33 -0.60
N ALA A 69 -31.95 -25.86 0.14
CA ALA A 69 -32.13 -26.18 1.56
C ALA A 69 -32.24 -24.88 2.40
N SER A 70 -33.14 -24.88 3.37
CA SER A 70 -33.42 -23.74 4.28
C SER A 70 -34.04 -22.52 3.59
N ARG A 71 -35.15 -22.72 2.88
CA ARG A 71 -35.89 -21.62 2.25
C ARG A 71 -36.54 -20.71 3.31
N PRO A 72 -36.47 -19.38 3.14
CA PRO A 72 -37.27 -18.47 3.94
C PRO A 72 -38.74 -18.60 3.56
N VAL A 73 -39.61 -18.34 4.52
CA VAL A 73 -41.06 -18.43 4.35
C VAL A 73 -41.68 -17.06 4.61
N LEU A 74 -42.45 -16.57 3.65
CA LEU A 74 -43.32 -15.41 3.82
C LEU A 74 -44.60 -15.87 4.53
N VAL A 75 -44.85 -15.35 5.72
CA VAL A 75 -46.01 -15.63 6.55
C VAL A 75 -46.91 -14.40 6.56
N VAL A 76 -48.16 -14.56 6.16
CA VAL A 76 -49.20 -13.53 6.22
C VAL A 76 -50.27 -13.99 7.20
N ALA A 77 -50.48 -13.26 8.28
CA ALA A 77 -51.41 -13.62 9.34
C ALA A 77 -52.42 -12.50 9.62
N GLY A 78 -53.71 -12.84 9.58
CA GLY A 78 -54.81 -11.92 9.90
C GLY A 78 -55.77 -12.52 10.94
N SER A 79 -56.49 -11.65 11.66
CA SER A 79 -57.55 -12.04 12.60
C SER A 79 -58.86 -12.45 11.92
N SER A 80 -58.89 -12.47 10.59
CA SER A 80 -60.01 -12.90 9.76
C SER A 80 -59.48 -13.73 8.58
N PRO A 81 -60.31 -14.60 7.98
CA PRO A 81 -59.90 -15.38 6.81
C PRO A 81 -59.38 -14.46 5.69
N LEU A 82 -58.22 -14.81 5.13
CA LEU A 82 -57.64 -14.05 4.02
C LEU A 82 -58.52 -14.19 2.77
N THR A 83 -58.83 -13.06 2.13
CA THR A 83 -59.58 -13.05 0.87
C THR A 83 -58.75 -13.66 -0.27
N GLY A 84 -59.42 -14.09 -1.35
CA GLY A 84 -58.72 -14.57 -2.55
C GLY A 84 -57.75 -13.53 -3.15
N GLU A 85 -58.11 -12.24 -3.11
CA GLU A 85 -57.23 -11.14 -3.51
C GLU A 85 -56.01 -11.02 -2.59
N ALA A 86 -56.20 -11.15 -1.28
CA ALA A 86 -55.10 -11.12 -0.31
C ALA A 86 -54.11 -12.28 -0.50
N VAL A 87 -54.62 -13.49 -0.77
CA VAL A 87 -53.78 -14.66 -1.08
C VAL A 87 -52.99 -14.43 -2.37
N MET A 88 -53.63 -13.92 -3.44
CA MET A 88 -52.96 -13.60 -4.70
C MET A 88 -51.87 -12.54 -4.52
N LEU A 89 -52.13 -11.47 -3.76
CA LEU A 89 -51.16 -10.43 -3.44
C LEU A 89 -49.98 -10.97 -2.64
N ALA A 90 -50.22 -11.88 -1.69
CA ALA A 90 -49.19 -12.56 -0.92
C ALA A 90 -48.29 -13.43 -1.82
N SER A 91 -48.87 -14.26 -2.70
CA SER A 91 -48.11 -15.09 -3.64
C SER A 91 -47.32 -14.25 -4.65
N HIS A 92 -47.89 -13.15 -5.15
CA HIS A 92 -47.17 -12.23 -6.04
C HIS A 92 -46.00 -11.57 -5.31
N THR A 93 -46.22 -11.11 -4.08
CA THR A 93 -45.16 -10.51 -3.26
C THR A 93 -44.05 -11.52 -2.95
N ALA A 94 -44.40 -12.77 -2.65
CA ALA A 94 -43.44 -13.86 -2.48
C ALA A 94 -42.55 -14.04 -3.73
N THR A 95 -43.14 -13.99 -4.92
CA THR A 95 -42.41 -14.09 -6.19
C THR A 95 -41.43 -12.92 -6.40
N VAL A 96 -41.87 -11.69 -6.12
CA VAL A 96 -41.01 -10.49 -6.22
C VAL A 96 -39.88 -10.54 -5.19
N LEU A 97 -40.17 -10.93 -3.95
CA LEU A 97 -39.18 -11.07 -2.88
C LEU A 97 -38.14 -12.15 -3.22
N ASP A 98 -38.55 -13.28 -3.78
CA ASP A 98 -37.64 -14.32 -4.25
C ASP A 98 -36.70 -13.79 -5.36
N ALA A 99 -37.24 -13.08 -6.36
CA ALA A 99 -36.43 -12.47 -7.42
C ALA A 99 -35.39 -11.47 -6.87
N LEU A 100 -35.80 -10.56 -5.98
CA LEU A 100 -34.91 -9.58 -5.36
C LEU A 100 -33.83 -10.25 -4.52
N ARG A 101 -34.17 -11.31 -3.77
CA ARG A 101 -33.21 -12.08 -2.98
C ARG A 101 -32.20 -12.80 -3.86
N ARG A 102 -32.62 -13.40 -4.98
CA ARG A 102 -31.70 -14.04 -5.92
C ARG A 102 -30.69 -13.06 -6.50
N ILE A 103 -31.14 -11.86 -6.87
CA ILE A 103 -30.26 -10.78 -7.33
C ILE A 103 -29.27 -10.38 -6.22
N GLY A 104 -29.75 -10.18 -4.99
CA GLY A 104 -28.92 -9.83 -3.83
C GLY A 104 -27.89 -10.91 -3.47
N SER A 105 -28.30 -12.17 -3.42
CA SER A 105 -27.43 -13.32 -3.12
C SER A 105 -26.39 -13.55 -4.22
N SER A 106 -26.76 -13.39 -5.50
CA SER A 106 -25.82 -13.43 -6.61
C SER A 106 -24.75 -12.34 -6.48
N ASN A 107 -25.16 -11.10 -6.20
CA ASN A 107 -24.21 -9.99 -5.99
C ASN A 107 -23.30 -10.23 -4.78
N ALA A 108 -23.81 -10.81 -3.69
CA ALA A 108 -23.02 -11.17 -2.52
C ALA A 108 -21.98 -12.25 -2.84
N LEU A 109 -22.34 -13.27 -3.63
CA LEU A 109 -21.43 -14.31 -4.10
C LEU A 109 -20.34 -13.74 -5.01
N VAL A 110 -20.70 -12.88 -5.97
CA VAL A 110 -19.74 -12.20 -6.86
C VAL A 110 -18.76 -11.36 -6.04
N THR A 111 -19.26 -10.55 -5.10
CA THR A 111 -18.42 -9.72 -4.23
C THR A 111 -17.50 -10.57 -3.34
N ARG A 112 -18.02 -11.68 -2.80
CA ARG A 112 -17.23 -12.62 -2.00
C ARG A 112 -16.14 -13.27 -2.83
N HIS A 113 -16.46 -13.72 -4.05
CA HIS A 113 -15.51 -14.29 -4.99
C HIS A 113 -14.40 -13.29 -5.30
N ALA A 114 -14.73 -12.07 -5.75
CA ALA A 114 -13.77 -11.01 -6.04
C ALA A 114 -12.84 -10.72 -4.85
N ARG A 115 -13.38 -10.73 -3.63
CA ARG A 115 -12.60 -10.53 -2.39
C ARG A 115 -11.63 -11.69 -2.13
N VAL A 116 -12.07 -12.94 -2.30
CA VAL A 116 -11.23 -14.13 -2.12
C VAL A 116 -10.12 -14.15 -3.16
N THR A 117 -10.46 -13.89 -4.43
CA THR A 117 -9.49 -13.82 -5.52
C THR A 117 -8.46 -12.71 -5.28
N ASN A 118 -8.88 -11.51 -4.88
CA ASN A 118 -7.93 -10.45 -4.56
C ASN A 118 -7.02 -10.83 -3.38
N ARG A 119 -7.53 -11.51 -2.35
CA ARG A 119 -6.69 -12.02 -1.26
C ARG A 119 -5.64 -13.00 -1.76
N MET A 120 -6.01 -13.87 -2.69
CA MET A 120 -5.07 -14.81 -3.31
C MET A 120 -3.96 -14.06 -4.07
N ARG A 121 -4.31 -13.08 -4.90
CA ARG A 121 -3.31 -12.24 -5.61
C ARG A 121 -2.41 -11.45 -4.67
N VAL A 122 -2.97 -10.92 -3.58
CA VAL A 122 -2.18 -10.27 -2.52
C VAL A 122 -1.22 -11.26 -1.88
N ALA A 123 -1.64 -12.49 -1.63
CA ALA A 123 -0.80 -13.51 -0.99
C ALA A 123 0.35 -13.96 -1.92
N ILE A 124 0.09 -14.12 -3.22
CA ILE A 124 1.13 -14.31 -4.26
C ILE A 124 2.12 -13.15 -4.24
N PHE A 125 1.63 -11.90 -4.28
CA PHE A 125 2.48 -10.71 -4.23
C PHE A 125 3.31 -10.66 -2.94
N THR A 126 2.74 -11.00 -1.78
CA THR A 126 3.48 -11.08 -0.51
C THR A 126 4.63 -12.09 -0.58
N ALA A 127 4.40 -13.28 -1.15
CA ALA A 127 5.46 -14.28 -1.34
C ALA A 127 6.58 -13.78 -2.25
N LEU A 128 6.23 -13.07 -3.33
CA LEU A 128 7.21 -12.43 -4.22
C LEU A 128 7.97 -11.28 -3.54
N MET A 129 7.29 -10.47 -2.72
CA MET A 129 7.90 -9.37 -1.96
C MET A 129 8.92 -9.86 -0.93
N VAL A 130 8.80 -11.09 -0.41
CA VAL A 130 9.83 -11.70 0.45
C VAL A 130 10.87 -12.52 -0.32
N GLY A 131 10.82 -12.48 -1.67
CA GLY A 131 11.77 -13.14 -2.56
C GLY A 131 11.57 -14.64 -2.71
N ASP A 132 10.36 -15.16 -2.45
CA ASP A 132 10.06 -16.60 -2.53
C ASP A 132 9.05 -16.93 -3.66
N PRO A 133 9.50 -16.96 -4.93
CA PRO A 133 8.64 -17.34 -6.05
C PRO A 133 8.17 -18.80 -5.97
N ALA A 134 8.92 -19.68 -5.30
CA ALA A 134 8.52 -21.07 -5.14
C ALA A 134 7.29 -21.20 -4.21
N LEU A 135 7.24 -20.41 -3.14
CA LEU A 135 6.05 -20.29 -2.28
C LEU A 135 4.86 -19.75 -3.08
N ALA A 136 5.06 -18.70 -3.88
CA ALA A 136 4.01 -18.15 -4.73
C ALA A 136 3.40 -19.22 -5.66
N ARG A 137 4.23 -20.03 -6.32
CA ARG A 137 3.77 -21.14 -7.18
C ARG A 137 3.02 -22.23 -6.40
N ARG A 138 3.50 -22.61 -5.21
CA ARG A 138 2.82 -23.60 -4.36
C ARG A 138 1.43 -23.15 -3.91
N MET A 139 1.23 -21.86 -3.73
CA MET A 139 -0.08 -21.32 -3.32
C MET A 139 -1.12 -21.44 -4.44
N THR A 140 -0.69 -21.45 -5.71
CA THR A 140 -1.58 -21.47 -6.88
C THR A 140 -2.03 -22.85 -7.33
N ALA A 141 -1.48 -23.93 -6.74
CA ALA A 141 -1.81 -25.35 -6.95
C ALA A 141 -2.25 -25.71 -8.39
N ASP A 142 -3.55 -25.68 -8.67
CA ASP A 142 -4.16 -26.14 -9.93
C ASP A 142 -4.24 -25.08 -11.03
N ALA A 143 -3.85 -23.83 -10.75
CA ALA A 143 -3.93 -22.71 -11.69
C ALA A 143 -2.76 -21.73 -11.47
N VAL A 144 -1.56 -22.16 -11.88
CA VAL A 144 -0.38 -21.28 -11.85
C VAL A 144 -0.51 -20.20 -12.93
N PRO A 145 -0.56 -18.91 -12.57
CA PRO A 145 -0.62 -17.84 -13.56
C PRO A 145 0.67 -17.80 -14.38
N PRO A 146 0.62 -17.57 -15.71
CA PRO A 146 1.80 -17.46 -16.56
C PRO A 146 2.88 -16.50 -16.04
N LEU A 147 2.48 -15.44 -15.33
CA LEU A 147 3.40 -14.55 -14.63
C LEU A 147 4.43 -15.28 -13.76
N LEU A 148 4.00 -16.32 -13.04
CA LEU A 148 4.88 -17.05 -12.14
C LEU A 148 5.81 -18.00 -12.87
N GLU A 149 5.55 -18.34 -14.13
CA GLU A 149 6.45 -19.16 -14.96
C GLU A 149 7.59 -18.36 -15.58
N ALA A 150 7.44 -17.04 -15.70
CA ALA A 150 8.49 -16.15 -16.20
C ALA A 150 9.69 -16.07 -15.25
N ASP A 151 10.85 -15.75 -15.81
CA ASP A 151 12.08 -15.50 -15.06
C ASP A 151 12.16 -14.06 -14.55
N ARG A 152 11.54 -13.13 -15.30
CA ARG A 152 11.61 -11.70 -15.07
C ARG A 152 10.22 -11.06 -15.12
N LEU A 153 10.12 -9.93 -14.42
CA LEU A 153 8.91 -9.13 -14.39
C LEU A 153 9.21 -7.63 -14.37
N ARG A 154 8.19 -6.84 -14.70
CA ARG A 154 8.06 -5.44 -14.30
C ARG A 154 6.96 -5.28 -13.26
N VAL A 155 7.14 -4.30 -12.40
CA VAL A 155 6.11 -3.82 -11.48
C VAL A 155 5.63 -2.45 -11.97
N LEU A 156 4.33 -2.30 -12.08
CA LEU A 156 3.69 -1.01 -12.33
C LEU A 156 2.80 -0.67 -11.14
N VAL A 157 2.88 0.57 -10.69
CA VAL A 157 2.01 1.08 -9.63
C VAL A 157 1.16 2.19 -10.21
N LEU A 158 -0.14 1.92 -10.33
CA LEU A 158 -1.13 2.90 -10.74
C LEU A 158 -1.73 3.55 -9.50
N ARG A 159 -1.69 4.88 -9.44
CA ARG A 159 -2.47 5.66 -8.50
C ARG A 159 -3.83 5.99 -9.10
N CYS A 160 -4.90 5.64 -8.40
CA CYS A 160 -6.29 5.95 -8.80
C CYS A 160 -7.15 6.21 -7.55
N PRO A 161 -8.28 6.94 -7.67
CA PRO A 161 -9.26 7.05 -6.60
C PRO A 161 -9.70 5.66 -6.09
N SER A 162 -9.90 5.54 -4.77
CA SER A 162 -10.24 4.26 -4.13
C SER A 162 -11.53 3.62 -4.66
N GLY A 163 -12.49 4.44 -5.12
CA GLY A 163 -13.75 3.98 -5.72
C GLY A 163 -13.58 3.25 -7.06
N ASP A 164 -12.53 3.58 -7.84
CA ASP A 164 -12.28 2.94 -9.14
C ASP A 164 -11.55 1.61 -9.00
N ARG A 165 -10.91 1.41 -7.84
CA ARG A 165 -9.91 0.37 -7.62
C ARG A 165 -10.44 -1.04 -7.88
N ALA A 166 -11.64 -1.35 -7.36
CA ALA A 166 -12.30 -2.64 -7.50
C ALA A 166 -12.60 -2.96 -8.97
N ARG A 167 -13.29 -2.05 -9.65
CA ARG A 167 -13.65 -2.16 -11.07
C ARG A 167 -12.42 -2.38 -11.95
N LEU A 168 -11.36 -1.60 -11.73
CA LEU A 168 -10.13 -1.71 -12.52
C LEU A 168 -9.42 -3.05 -12.28
N ALA A 169 -9.33 -3.52 -11.03
CA ALA A 169 -8.72 -4.80 -10.70
C ALA A 169 -9.47 -6.00 -11.32
N GLU A 170 -10.79 -5.88 -11.49
CA GLU A 170 -11.68 -6.89 -12.09
C GLU A 170 -11.64 -6.92 -13.62
N THR A 171 -11.08 -5.88 -14.25
CA THR A 171 -10.99 -5.81 -15.71
C THR A 171 -10.04 -6.88 -16.25
N ARG A 172 -10.48 -7.63 -17.27
CA ARG A 172 -9.73 -8.70 -17.94
C ARG A 172 -9.23 -9.83 -17.02
N GLN A 173 -9.95 -10.09 -15.92
CA GLN A 173 -9.72 -11.29 -15.13
C GLN A 173 -10.18 -12.54 -15.90
N ASP A 174 -9.36 -13.60 -15.86
CA ASP A 174 -9.78 -14.94 -16.27
C ASP A 174 -10.69 -15.60 -15.21
N ARG A 175 -11.11 -16.85 -15.45
CA ARG A 175 -11.98 -17.60 -14.53
C ARG A 175 -11.36 -17.89 -13.16
N PHE A 176 -10.03 -17.87 -13.06
CA PHE A 176 -9.29 -18.03 -11.81
C PHE A 176 -8.98 -16.69 -11.16
N GLY A 177 -9.28 -15.60 -11.87
CA GLY A 177 -9.12 -14.23 -11.45
C GLY A 177 -7.70 -13.70 -11.60
N TYR A 178 -6.93 -14.25 -12.54
CA TYR A 178 -5.63 -13.73 -12.97
C TYR A 178 -5.75 -12.93 -14.27
N HIS A 179 -4.67 -12.28 -14.69
CA HIS A 179 -4.64 -11.40 -15.86
C HIS A 179 -3.69 -11.94 -16.93
N GLY A 180 -3.74 -13.26 -17.17
CA GLY A 180 -2.83 -13.95 -18.09
C GLY A 180 -1.36 -13.79 -17.67
N ARG A 181 -0.57 -13.11 -18.52
CA ARG A 181 0.85 -12.81 -18.27
C ARG A 181 1.07 -11.71 -17.23
N GLY A 182 0.01 -11.15 -16.66
CA GLY A 182 0.08 -10.18 -15.58
C GLY A 182 -0.75 -10.54 -14.35
N LEU A 183 -0.61 -9.70 -13.33
CA LEU A 183 -1.35 -9.81 -12.08
C LEU A 183 -1.68 -8.41 -11.55
N LEU A 184 -2.96 -8.04 -11.56
CA LEU A 184 -3.44 -6.76 -11.02
C LEU A 184 -4.10 -6.97 -9.65
N LEU A 185 -3.64 -6.24 -8.63
CA LEU A 185 -4.11 -6.38 -7.26
C LEU A 185 -4.23 -5.04 -6.54
N HIS A 186 -5.06 -5.01 -5.51
CA HIS A 186 -5.08 -3.88 -4.57
C HIS A 186 -3.79 -3.83 -3.77
N CYS A 187 -3.21 -2.64 -3.66
CA CYS A 187 -2.12 -2.44 -2.71
C CYS A 187 -2.65 -2.64 -1.27
N PRO A 188 -2.04 -3.54 -0.46
CA PRO A 188 -2.46 -3.74 0.93
C PRO A 188 -2.04 -2.60 1.85
N VAL A 189 -1.20 -1.68 1.37
CA VAL A 189 -0.63 -0.57 2.15
C VAL A 189 -1.31 0.76 1.84
N TYR A 190 -1.57 1.06 0.57
CA TYR A 190 -2.10 2.36 0.11
C TYR A 190 -3.45 2.17 -0.58
N ASP A 191 -4.47 2.89 -0.11
CA ASP A 191 -5.85 2.69 -0.57
C ASP A 191 -6.13 3.29 -1.96
N ASP A 192 -5.23 4.14 -2.45
CA ASP A 192 -5.26 4.74 -3.79
C ASP A 192 -4.31 4.07 -4.79
N HIS A 193 -3.70 2.93 -4.44
CA HIS A 193 -2.76 2.22 -5.32
C HIS A 193 -3.32 0.88 -5.82
N LEU A 194 -3.13 0.64 -7.12
CA LEU A 194 -3.16 -0.68 -7.76
C LEU A 194 -1.74 -1.09 -8.11
N ILE A 195 -1.40 -2.34 -7.80
CA ILE A 195 -0.13 -2.95 -8.16
C ILE A 195 -0.38 -3.89 -9.32
N CYS A 196 0.42 -3.77 -10.36
CA CYS A 196 0.41 -4.63 -11.52
C CYS A 196 1.79 -5.28 -11.64
N LEU A 197 1.82 -6.59 -11.78
CA LEU A 197 3.02 -7.34 -12.18
C LEU A 197 2.82 -7.79 -13.62
N THR A 198 3.84 -7.65 -14.46
CA THR A 198 3.82 -8.16 -15.85
C THR A 198 5.06 -9.00 -16.11
N ALA A 199 4.89 -10.20 -16.66
CA ALA A 199 6.00 -11.02 -17.11
C ALA A 199 6.76 -10.34 -18.25
N GLU A 200 8.07 -10.48 -18.26
CA GLU A 200 8.96 -10.03 -19.33
C GLU A 200 9.81 -11.22 -19.75
N ASP A 201 9.58 -11.74 -20.97
CA ASP A 201 10.41 -12.79 -21.55
C ASP A 201 11.26 -12.21 -22.69
N GLU A 202 12.47 -12.75 -22.89
CA GLU A 202 13.44 -12.27 -23.89
C GLU A 202 13.02 -12.60 -25.35
N ASP A 203 12.08 -13.54 -25.55
CA ASP A 203 11.80 -14.16 -26.86
C ASP A 203 10.52 -13.68 -27.58
N GLU A 204 9.66 -12.87 -26.97
CA GLU A 204 8.40 -12.43 -27.63
C GLU A 204 8.53 -11.02 -28.22
N LYS A 205 8.91 -10.97 -29.49
CA LYS A 205 8.53 -9.86 -30.37
C LYS A 205 7.01 -9.89 -30.53
N ASP A 206 6.35 -9.03 -29.76
CA ASP A 206 5.25 -8.17 -30.24
C ASP A 206 4.24 -8.86 -31.17
N GLU A 207 3.52 -9.87 -30.66
CA GLU A 207 2.24 -10.27 -31.25
C GLU A 207 1.13 -10.06 -30.22
N GLY A 208 0.67 -8.80 -30.10
CA GLY A 208 -0.74 -8.42 -29.89
C GLY A 208 -1.59 -9.22 -28.90
N GLY A 209 -1.01 -9.84 -27.88
CA GLY A 209 -1.71 -10.74 -26.98
C GLY A 209 -2.64 -9.97 -26.05
N ASP A 210 -3.90 -10.41 -26.00
CA ASP A 210 -5.04 -9.87 -25.25
C ASP A 210 -4.78 -9.64 -23.72
N GLY A 211 -3.62 -10.04 -23.21
CA GLY A 211 -3.19 -9.96 -21.80
C GLY A 211 -2.13 -8.90 -21.43
N ALA A 212 -1.69 -8.04 -22.35
CA ALA A 212 -0.69 -7.01 -22.02
C ALA A 212 -1.30 -5.89 -21.13
N LEU A 213 -1.10 -5.95 -19.82
CA LEU A 213 -1.63 -4.97 -18.86
C LEU A 213 -0.96 -3.59 -18.98
N GLU A 214 0.31 -3.52 -19.37
CA GLU A 214 1.05 -2.25 -19.41
C GLU A 214 0.44 -1.23 -20.40
N PRO A 215 0.19 -1.56 -21.69
CA PRO A 215 -0.51 -0.68 -22.62
C PRO A 215 -1.89 -0.22 -22.13
N LEU A 216 -2.63 -1.12 -21.47
CA LEU A 216 -3.94 -0.84 -20.88
C LEU A 216 -3.85 0.17 -19.72
N LEU A 217 -2.89 0.00 -18.82
CA LEU A 217 -2.68 0.95 -17.72
C LEU A 217 -2.26 2.33 -18.27
N ARG A 218 -1.44 2.37 -19.33
CA ARG A 218 -1.10 3.63 -20.00
C ARG A 218 -2.32 4.31 -20.63
N SER A 219 -3.26 3.55 -21.21
CA SER A 219 -4.49 4.15 -21.75
C SER A 219 -5.35 4.73 -20.65
N TRP A 220 -5.53 4.01 -19.53
CA TRP A 220 -6.28 4.54 -18.37
C TRP A 220 -5.74 5.87 -17.84
N VAL A 221 -4.41 6.07 -17.83
CA VAL A 221 -3.80 7.34 -17.40
C VAL A 221 -4.03 8.47 -18.40
N ARG A 222 -4.04 8.17 -19.70
CA ARG A 222 -4.36 9.16 -20.74
C ARG A 222 -5.82 9.58 -20.65
N ASP A 223 -6.71 8.62 -20.43
CA ASP A 223 -8.16 8.82 -20.42
C ASP A 223 -8.66 9.45 -19.11
N ASN A 224 -7.88 9.36 -18.03
CA ASN A 224 -8.27 9.89 -16.72
C ASN A 224 -7.18 10.79 -16.09
N PRO A 225 -7.43 12.09 -15.94
CA PRO A 225 -6.45 13.03 -15.39
C PRO A 225 -6.16 12.81 -13.89
N ALA A 226 -7.01 12.07 -13.17
CA ALA A 226 -6.78 11.74 -11.77
C ALA A 226 -5.77 10.59 -11.58
N TYR A 227 -5.35 9.92 -12.66
CA TYR A 227 -4.50 8.74 -12.61
C TYR A 227 -3.03 9.11 -12.87
N ALA A 228 -2.12 8.35 -12.26
CA ALA A 228 -0.69 8.43 -12.52
C ALA A 228 -0.05 7.04 -12.41
N LEU A 229 1.01 6.78 -13.19
CA LEU A 229 1.62 5.46 -13.31
C LEU A 229 3.14 5.51 -13.17
N GLY A 230 3.65 4.76 -12.21
CA GLY A 230 5.08 4.46 -12.08
C GLY A 230 5.39 3.06 -12.57
N ILE A 231 6.50 2.91 -13.31
CA ILE A 231 6.92 1.64 -13.93
C ILE A 231 8.36 1.36 -13.50
N SER A 232 8.64 0.16 -12.99
CA SER A 232 9.99 -0.27 -12.60
C SER A 232 10.87 -0.60 -13.81
N ALA A 233 12.17 -0.81 -13.57
CA ALA A 233 12.97 -1.61 -14.50
C ALA A 233 12.54 -3.09 -14.45
N VAL A 234 13.11 -3.91 -15.33
CA VAL A 234 12.90 -5.36 -15.33
C VAL A 234 13.72 -6.00 -14.21
N HIS A 235 13.11 -6.90 -13.44
CA HIS A 235 13.75 -7.61 -12.32
C HIS A 235 13.44 -9.10 -12.36
N PRO A 236 14.33 -9.95 -11.82
CA PRO A 236 13.97 -11.34 -11.56
C PRO A 236 12.85 -11.44 -10.51
N LEU A 237 12.04 -12.50 -10.53
CA LEU A 237 10.90 -12.67 -9.62
C LEU A 237 11.29 -12.56 -8.13
N HIS A 238 12.45 -13.08 -7.74
CA HIS A 238 12.91 -13.03 -6.35
C HIS A 238 13.30 -11.60 -5.90
N ALA A 239 13.43 -10.64 -6.82
CA ALA A 239 13.73 -9.24 -6.54
C ALA A 239 12.50 -8.32 -6.72
N THR A 240 11.28 -8.87 -6.57
CA THR A 240 10.02 -8.11 -6.71
C THR A 240 9.94 -6.91 -5.76
N GLU A 241 10.55 -6.99 -4.57
CA GLU A 241 10.58 -5.86 -3.63
C GLU A 241 11.32 -4.65 -4.18
N ALA A 242 12.52 -4.84 -4.75
CA ALA A 242 13.28 -3.79 -5.41
C ALA A 242 12.52 -3.22 -6.62
N ALA A 243 11.84 -4.08 -7.39
CA ALA A 243 11.01 -3.65 -8.52
C ALA A 243 9.81 -2.79 -8.05
N TYR A 244 9.13 -3.20 -6.99
CA TYR A 244 8.02 -2.44 -6.41
C TYR A 244 8.48 -1.08 -5.87
N ASP A 245 9.63 -1.02 -5.21
CA ASP A 245 10.21 0.24 -4.74
C ASP A 245 10.59 1.18 -5.89
N GLN A 246 11.16 0.66 -6.98
CA GLN A 246 11.42 1.44 -8.19
C GLN A 246 10.13 1.97 -8.83
N ALA A 247 9.08 1.16 -8.91
CA ALA A 247 7.79 1.58 -9.45
C ALA A 247 7.14 2.68 -8.59
N ARG A 248 7.26 2.59 -7.25
CA ARG A 248 6.82 3.65 -6.33
C ARG A 248 7.61 4.94 -6.51
N HIS A 249 8.92 4.86 -6.65
CA HIS A 249 9.76 6.03 -6.92
C HIS A 249 9.37 6.66 -8.26
N ALA A 250 9.22 5.86 -9.32
CA ALA A 250 8.73 6.33 -10.60
C ALA A 250 7.34 6.97 -10.48
N LEU A 251 6.43 6.43 -9.65
CA LEU A 251 5.12 7.03 -9.44
C LEU A 251 5.20 8.42 -8.77
N ALA A 252 6.15 8.63 -7.86
CA ALA A 252 6.39 9.95 -7.27
C ALA A 252 6.80 10.98 -8.35
N VAL A 253 7.69 10.59 -9.28
CA VAL A 253 8.05 11.39 -10.47
C VAL A 253 6.83 11.61 -11.37
N ALA A 254 6.08 10.53 -11.65
CA ALA A 254 4.94 10.54 -12.56
C ALA A 254 3.90 11.59 -12.15
N ARG A 255 3.66 11.79 -10.85
CA ARG A 255 2.71 12.79 -10.34
C ARG A 255 3.07 14.25 -10.67
N HIS A 256 4.28 14.50 -11.16
CA HIS A 256 4.80 15.85 -11.41
C HIS A 256 5.18 16.11 -12.87
N VAL A 257 5.11 15.10 -13.73
CA VAL A 257 5.33 15.24 -15.17
C VAL A 257 3.99 15.33 -15.92
N PRO A 258 3.93 16.04 -17.07
CA PRO A 258 2.67 16.25 -17.81
C PRO A 258 1.93 14.97 -18.19
N ASP A 259 2.67 13.96 -18.66
CA ASP A 259 2.10 12.69 -19.13
C ASP A 259 1.58 11.80 -18.00
N ARG A 260 1.92 12.13 -16.74
CA ARG A 260 1.57 11.36 -15.54
C ARG A 260 2.04 9.90 -15.56
N ILE A 261 3.00 9.59 -16.42
CA ILE A 261 3.64 8.28 -16.54
C ILE A 261 5.14 8.49 -16.39
N ALA A 262 5.78 7.69 -15.55
CA ALA A 262 7.24 7.65 -15.48
C ALA A 262 7.74 6.22 -15.43
N VAL A 263 8.84 5.97 -16.13
CA VAL A 263 9.56 4.70 -16.13
C VAL A 263 10.86 4.92 -15.37
N TYR A 264 11.18 4.02 -14.44
CA TYR A 264 12.44 4.02 -13.74
C TYR A 264 13.58 3.74 -14.72
N ARG A 265 14.46 4.72 -14.95
CA ARG A 265 15.58 4.64 -15.91
C ARG A 265 16.94 4.40 -15.26
N GLY A 266 16.97 3.96 -14.00
CA GLY A 266 18.19 3.80 -13.23
C GLY A 266 18.66 5.14 -12.64
N GLN A 267 18.55 5.27 -11.32
CA GLN A 267 19.26 6.29 -10.57
C GLN A 267 20.57 5.67 -10.08
N ALA A 268 21.70 6.38 -10.16
CA ALA A 268 22.89 5.96 -9.45
C ALA A 268 22.58 6.00 -7.94
N THR A 269 22.32 4.84 -7.35
CA THR A 269 22.11 4.71 -5.91
C THR A 269 23.43 5.01 -5.21
N LEU A 270 23.37 5.64 -4.04
CA LEU A 270 24.58 5.94 -3.26
C LEU A 270 25.44 4.69 -3.07
N ALA A 271 24.82 3.53 -2.80
CA ALA A 271 25.48 2.23 -2.68
C ALA A 271 26.43 1.89 -3.85
N ARG A 272 26.07 2.25 -5.09
CA ARG A 272 26.89 1.98 -6.30
C ARG A 272 28.03 2.97 -6.49
N LEU A 273 28.00 4.10 -5.78
CA LEU A 273 29.01 5.16 -5.85
C LEU A 273 30.08 5.05 -4.77
N LEU A 274 29.88 4.18 -3.77
CA LEU A 274 30.87 3.94 -2.72
C LEU A 274 32.00 3.02 -3.20
N PRO A 275 33.23 3.17 -2.66
CA PRO A 275 34.32 2.22 -2.93
C PRO A 275 33.89 0.79 -2.55
N ARG A 276 33.85 -0.10 -3.55
CA ARG A 276 33.14 -1.38 -3.45
C ARG A 276 33.59 -2.25 -2.27
N ASP A 277 34.90 -2.43 -2.11
CA ASP A 277 35.44 -3.35 -1.11
C ASP A 277 35.23 -2.81 0.32
N ASP A 278 35.49 -1.52 0.52
CA ASP A 278 35.25 -0.84 1.80
C ASP A 278 33.76 -0.84 2.15
N ALA A 279 32.89 -0.57 1.16
CA ALA A 279 31.44 -0.55 1.33
C ALA A 279 30.91 -1.95 1.68
N LEU A 280 31.42 -3.00 1.03
CA LEU A 280 31.06 -4.38 1.31
C LEU A 280 31.52 -4.79 2.72
N ALA A 281 32.77 -4.49 3.09
CA ALA A 281 33.31 -4.79 4.41
C ALA A 281 32.50 -4.10 5.52
N TRP A 282 32.16 -2.82 5.34
CA TRP A 282 31.29 -2.08 6.25
C TRP A 282 29.89 -2.68 6.34
N ALA A 283 29.23 -2.94 5.21
CA ALA A 283 27.86 -3.43 5.19
C ALA A 283 27.76 -4.84 5.82
N GLN A 284 28.72 -5.71 5.54
CA GLN A 284 28.84 -7.02 6.18
C GLN A 284 29.03 -6.89 7.68
N HIS A 285 29.89 -5.97 8.14
CA HIS A 285 30.11 -5.73 9.57
C HIS A 285 28.83 -5.25 10.26
N VAL A 286 28.12 -4.29 9.67
CA VAL A 286 26.85 -3.75 10.20
C VAL A 286 25.75 -4.81 10.26
N LEU A 287 25.64 -5.67 9.24
CA LEU A 287 24.58 -6.67 9.14
C LEU A 287 24.92 -8.01 9.79
N GLN A 288 26.18 -8.25 10.20
CA GLN A 288 26.62 -9.51 10.80
C GLN A 288 25.73 -9.98 11.96
N PRO A 289 25.30 -9.12 12.91
CA PRO A 289 24.47 -9.56 14.04
C PRO A 289 23.11 -10.13 13.62
N MET A 290 22.62 -9.80 12.42
CA MET A 290 21.35 -10.33 11.90
C MET A 290 21.41 -11.83 11.60
N GLY A 291 22.59 -12.44 11.53
CA GLY A 291 22.74 -13.90 11.43
C GLY A 291 22.17 -14.63 12.66
N LEU A 292 21.99 -13.95 13.80
CA LEU A 292 21.33 -14.49 14.99
C LEU A 292 19.81 -14.32 14.98
N ALA A 293 19.27 -13.55 14.02
CA ALA A 293 17.86 -13.23 13.97
C ALA A 293 17.05 -14.33 13.26
N PRO A 294 15.81 -14.63 13.71
CA PRO A 294 14.88 -15.44 12.94
C PRO A 294 14.62 -14.80 11.56
N ARG A 295 14.42 -15.63 10.51
CA ARG A 295 14.13 -15.17 9.14
C ARG A 295 13.05 -14.09 9.07
N LEU A 296 11.92 -14.29 9.78
CA LEU A 296 10.83 -13.31 9.83
C LEU A 296 11.27 -11.94 10.38
N THR A 297 12.26 -11.89 11.27
CA THR A 297 12.81 -10.62 11.79
C THR A 297 13.53 -9.85 10.69
N VAL A 298 14.30 -10.54 9.84
CA VAL A 298 15.00 -9.94 8.69
C VAL A 298 13.98 -9.44 7.66
N GLU A 299 12.95 -10.24 7.37
CA GLU A 299 11.85 -9.87 6.46
C GLU A 299 11.09 -8.63 6.95
N VAL A 300 10.70 -8.62 8.23
CA VAL A 300 10.02 -7.48 8.85
C VAL A 300 10.90 -6.23 8.84
N LEU A 301 12.20 -6.36 9.12
CA LEU A 301 13.15 -5.25 9.06
C LEU A 301 13.17 -4.64 7.66
N ARG A 302 13.44 -5.45 6.63
CA ARG A 302 13.50 -5.01 5.22
C ARG A 302 12.24 -4.25 4.81
N LEU A 303 11.08 -4.89 4.99
CA LEU A 303 9.80 -4.30 4.61
C LEU A 303 9.48 -3.02 5.40
N SER A 304 9.88 -2.94 6.67
CA SER A 304 9.63 -1.75 7.51
C SER A 304 10.54 -0.57 7.20
N LEU A 305 11.64 -0.78 6.46
CA LEU A 305 12.46 0.32 5.96
C LEU A 305 11.75 1.02 4.80
N ALA A 306 11.10 0.28 3.90
CA ALA A 306 10.38 0.83 2.75
C ALA A 306 8.91 1.20 3.04
N LEU A 307 8.25 0.53 4.00
CA LEU A 307 6.81 0.62 4.22
C LEU A 307 6.44 1.05 5.66
N PRO A 308 5.27 1.69 5.86
CA PRO A 308 4.74 1.92 7.21
C PRO A 308 4.51 0.59 7.94
N ARG A 309 4.77 0.54 9.26
CA ARG A 309 4.59 -0.67 10.10
C ARG A 309 3.20 -1.30 10.00
N SER A 310 2.16 -0.47 9.89
CA SER A 310 0.78 -0.93 9.68
C SER A 310 0.58 -1.57 8.31
N GLY A 311 1.30 -1.09 7.30
CA GLY A 311 1.38 -1.68 5.97
C GLY A 311 2.06 -3.04 6.00
N VAL A 312 3.22 -3.16 6.67
CA VAL A 312 3.94 -4.43 6.86
C VAL A 312 3.06 -5.46 7.58
N ALA A 313 2.38 -5.05 8.65
CA ALA A 313 1.44 -5.92 9.37
C ALA A 313 0.34 -6.47 8.45
N ARG A 314 -0.28 -5.61 7.62
CA ARG A 314 -1.30 -6.03 6.64
C ARG A 314 -0.74 -6.91 5.54
N LEU A 315 0.43 -6.58 5.00
CA LEU A 315 1.09 -7.31 3.93
C LEU A 315 1.46 -8.74 4.36
N LEU A 316 2.02 -8.88 5.57
CA LEU A 316 2.46 -10.17 6.12
C LEU A 316 1.34 -10.94 6.85
N GLY A 317 0.16 -10.35 7.03
CA GLY A 317 -0.95 -10.98 7.77
C GLY A 317 -0.67 -11.18 9.27
N ILE A 318 0.19 -10.35 9.87
CA ILE A 318 0.56 -10.39 11.29
C ILE A 318 0.09 -9.14 12.05
N SER A 319 0.10 -9.18 13.38
CA SER A 319 -0.31 -8.03 14.19
C SER A 319 0.75 -6.91 14.17
N ARG A 320 0.32 -5.65 14.38
CA ARG A 320 1.25 -4.51 14.57
C ARG A 320 2.19 -4.72 15.76
N ASN A 321 1.72 -5.41 16.80
CA ASN A 321 2.53 -5.73 17.98
C ASN A 321 3.66 -6.71 17.62
N THR A 322 3.36 -7.69 16.77
CA THR A 322 4.33 -8.64 16.24
C THR A 322 5.40 -7.92 15.42
N VAL A 323 5.00 -7.03 14.51
CA VAL A 323 5.95 -6.17 13.76
C VAL A 323 6.86 -5.40 14.70
N ASN A 324 6.29 -4.71 15.69
CA ASN A 324 7.08 -3.94 16.67
C ASN A 324 8.04 -4.83 17.49
N ALA A 325 7.64 -6.06 17.84
CA ALA A 325 8.50 -6.99 18.57
C ALA A 325 9.71 -7.43 17.73
N HIS A 326 9.50 -7.71 16.43
CA HIS A 326 10.59 -8.02 15.50
C HIS A 326 11.50 -6.82 15.29
N LEU A 327 10.96 -5.61 15.13
CA LEU A 327 11.78 -4.40 14.99
C LEU A 327 12.63 -4.13 16.24
N ARG A 328 12.07 -4.25 17.45
CA ARG A 328 12.85 -4.13 18.69
C ARG A 328 13.96 -5.18 18.80
N ARG A 329 13.70 -6.41 18.35
CA ARG A 329 14.73 -7.45 18.29
C ARG A 329 15.85 -7.07 17.31
N ALA A 330 15.51 -6.54 16.14
CA ALA A 330 16.50 -6.06 15.17
C ALA A 330 17.29 -4.85 15.71
N GLU A 331 16.63 -3.88 16.35
CA GLU A 331 17.28 -2.74 17.04
C GLU A 331 18.32 -3.22 18.05
N ASN A 332 17.94 -4.17 18.92
CA ASN A 332 18.83 -4.72 19.94
C ASN A 332 20.03 -5.48 19.35
N LEU A 333 19.83 -6.23 18.25
CA LEU A 333 20.92 -6.98 17.60
C LEU A 333 21.88 -6.06 16.87
N LEU A 334 21.35 -5.07 16.15
CA LEU A 334 22.14 -4.14 15.33
C LEU A 334 22.80 -3.04 16.18
N GLY A 335 22.29 -2.76 17.38
CA GLY A 335 22.73 -1.62 18.18
C GLY A 335 22.38 -0.28 17.54
N VAL A 336 21.32 -0.23 16.71
CA VAL A 336 20.89 0.95 15.96
C VAL A 336 19.45 1.30 16.33
N ASP A 337 19.18 2.58 16.54
CA ASP A 337 17.82 3.10 16.70
C ASP A 337 17.07 3.07 15.36
N LEU A 338 16.07 2.17 15.23
CA LEU A 338 15.20 2.07 14.05
C LEU A 338 13.90 2.88 14.22
N GLN A 339 13.72 3.61 15.32
CA GLN A 339 12.74 4.68 15.42
C GLN A 339 13.26 5.94 14.71
N GLY A 340 14.56 6.23 14.85
CA GLY A 340 15.23 7.33 14.19
C GLY A 340 15.41 7.15 12.67
N THR A 341 15.33 8.23 11.92
CA THR A 341 15.43 8.17 10.45
C THR A 341 16.87 7.88 10.00
N CYS A 342 17.86 8.39 10.73
CA CYS A 342 19.28 8.16 10.45
C CYS A 342 19.67 6.68 10.58
N GLY A 343 19.20 5.99 11.62
CA GLY A 343 19.48 4.57 11.82
C GLY A 343 18.85 3.71 10.71
N ARG A 344 17.60 4.01 10.34
CA ARG A 344 16.93 3.37 9.20
C ARG A 344 17.65 3.61 7.87
N ALA A 345 18.12 4.84 7.62
CA ALA A 345 18.87 5.17 6.41
C ALA A 345 20.20 4.39 6.34
N GLN A 346 20.88 4.24 7.48
CA GLN A 346 22.10 3.44 7.59
C GLN A 346 21.86 1.96 7.24
N ILE A 347 20.84 1.34 7.85
CA ILE A 347 20.53 -0.07 7.58
C ILE A 347 20.04 -0.27 6.15
N THR A 348 19.26 0.66 5.60
CA THR A 348 18.84 0.61 4.19
C THR A 348 20.04 0.63 3.25
N LEU A 349 21.03 1.49 3.51
CA LEU A 349 22.25 1.53 2.70
C LEU A 349 23.06 0.23 2.80
N ALA A 350 23.18 -0.35 4.00
CA ALA A 350 23.86 -1.63 4.17
C ALA A 350 23.16 -2.75 3.40
N LEU A 351 21.83 -2.83 3.48
CA LEU A 351 21.01 -3.81 2.75
C LEU A 351 21.05 -3.62 1.23
N ALA A 352 21.25 -2.39 0.76
CA ALA A 352 21.43 -2.10 -0.66
C ALA A 352 22.80 -2.55 -1.21
N ILE A 353 23.78 -2.80 -0.33
CA ILE A 353 25.13 -3.27 -0.69
C ILE A 353 25.23 -4.79 -0.61
N THR A 354 24.67 -5.41 0.43
CA THR A 354 24.75 -6.85 0.66
C THR A 354 23.54 -7.37 1.43
N ASP A 355 23.20 -8.63 1.18
CA ASP A 355 22.24 -9.36 2.01
C ASP A 355 22.82 -9.65 3.40
N PRO A 356 21.98 -9.69 4.46
CA PRO A 356 22.36 -10.22 5.75
C PRO A 356 22.84 -11.68 5.64
N PRO A 357 23.74 -12.12 6.54
CA PRO A 357 24.14 -13.51 6.57
C PRO A 357 22.93 -14.43 6.83
N PRO A 358 22.94 -15.67 6.29
CA PRO A 358 21.87 -16.62 6.53
C PRO A 358 21.66 -16.85 8.04
N PRO A 359 20.41 -17.14 8.45
CA PRO A 359 20.10 -17.35 9.87
C PRO A 359 20.90 -18.53 10.42
N HIS A 360 21.36 -18.37 11.66
CA HIS A 360 22.16 -19.35 12.41
C HIS A 360 23.58 -19.62 11.88
N THR A 361 24.10 -18.83 10.94
CA THR A 361 25.52 -18.89 10.53
C THR A 361 26.39 -17.88 11.27
N GLY A 362 25.97 -17.42 12.44
CA GLY A 362 26.71 -16.48 13.27
C GLY A 362 28.06 -17.04 13.68
N THR A 363 29.09 -16.81 12.87
CA THR A 363 30.48 -17.01 13.30
C THR A 363 30.82 -15.88 14.27
N THR A 364 31.51 -16.20 15.36
CA THR A 364 32.19 -15.20 16.20
C THR A 364 33.06 -14.31 15.31
N PRO A 365 33.29 -13.03 15.67
CA PRO A 365 34.10 -12.12 14.86
C PRO A 365 35.54 -12.68 14.76
N GLY A 366 35.82 -13.45 13.71
CA GLY A 366 37.17 -13.88 13.38
C GLY A 366 37.89 -12.73 12.70
N GLU A 367 38.95 -12.23 13.35
CA GLU A 367 40.16 -11.52 12.85
C GLU A 367 40.09 -10.74 11.52
N ARG A 368 38.94 -10.18 11.14
CA ARG A 368 38.87 -9.15 10.11
C ARG A 368 39.23 -7.83 10.75
N GLY A 369 40.18 -7.11 10.14
CA GLY A 369 40.60 -5.79 10.60
C GLY A 369 39.41 -4.82 10.75
N PRO A 370 39.61 -3.65 11.39
CA PRO A 370 38.54 -2.71 11.67
C PRO A 370 37.83 -2.31 10.37
N ALA A 371 36.52 -2.55 10.29
CA ALA A 371 35.71 -2.12 9.16
C ALA A 371 35.74 -0.58 9.04
N PRO A 372 35.74 -0.04 7.81
CA PRO A 372 35.74 1.41 7.62
C PRO A 372 34.46 2.02 8.20
N SER A 373 34.56 3.22 8.77
CA SER A 373 33.40 3.93 9.31
C SER A 373 32.50 4.44 8.17
N LEU A 374 31.19 4.55 8.43
CA LEU A 374 30.26 5.15 7.47
C LEU A 374 30.68 6.57 7.08
N ALA A 375 31.19 7.36 8.03
CA ALA A 375 31.69 8.70 7.74
C ALA A 375 32.82 8.68 6.70
N ARG A 376 33.79 7.77 6.85
CA ARG A 376 34.88 7.60 5.88
C ARG A 376 34.36 7.20 4.50
N LEU A 377 33.39 6.29 4.43
CA LEU A 377 32.77 5.88 3.16
C LEU A 377 32.08 7.06 2.47
N LEU A 378 31.35 7.87 3.23
CA LEU A 378 30.56 8.99 2.69
C LEU A 378 31.43 10.20 2.30
N SER A 379 32.67 10.30 2.79
CA SER A 379 33.60 11.37 2.44
C SER A 379 34.28 11.22 1.07
N ASN A 380 33.97 10.18 0.30
CA ASN A 380 34.54 10.01 -1.04
C ASN A 380 34.01 11.08 -2.02
N GLU A 381 34.85 11.50 -2.97
CA GLU A 381 34.54 12.59 -3.90
C GLU A 381 33.28 12.32 -4.74
N VAL A 382 33.10 11.10 -5.22
CA VAL A 382 31.94 10.71 -6.04
C VAL A 382 30.63 10.85 -5.25
N ALA A 383 30.61 10.45 -3.98
CA ALA A 383 29.47 10.63 -3.09
C ALA A 383 29.20 12.10 -2.76
N VAL A 384 30.25 12.91 -2.58
CA VAL A 384 30.13 14.37 -2.40
C VAL A 384 29.50 15.02 -3.63
N THR A 385 30.01 14.74 -4.84
CA THR A 385 29.43 15.25 -6.10
C THR A 385 27.98 14.81 -6.27
N TRP A 386 27.67 13.54 -5.98
CA TRP A 386 26.30 13.04 -5.99
C TRP A 386 25.39 13.80 -5.03
N ALA A 387 25.81 14.02 -3.79
CA ALA A 387 25.01 14.72 -2.78
C ALA A 387 24.73 16.17 -3.18
N HIS A 388 25.73 16.86 -3.75
CA HIS A 388 25.55 18.20 -4.31
C HIS A 388 24.52 18.22 -5.44
N ASN A 389 24.64 17.31 -6.41
CA ASN A 389 23.72 17.22 -7.55
C ASN A 389 22.29 16.85 -7.10
N PHE A 390 22.17 15.95 -6.12
CA PHE A 390 20.89 15.52 -5.57
C PHE A 390 20.16 16.67 -4.85
N LEU A 391 20.88 17.49 -4.09
CA LEU A 391 20.30 18.60 -3.32
C LEU A 391 20.18 19.91 -4.14
N LYS A 392 20.82 19.98 -5.31
CA LYS A 392 20.81 21.14 -6.19
C LYS A 392 19.40 21.68 -6.48
N PRO A 393 18.37 20.87 -6.82
CA PRO A 393 17.02 21.38 -7.05
C PRO A 393 16.38 22.10 -5.84
N LEU A 394 16.80 21.78 -4.61
CA LEU A 394 16.34 22.49 -3.42
C LEU A 394 17.05 23.82 -3.18
N ARG A 395 18.30 23.93 -3.61
CA ARG A 395 19.16 25.11 -3.44
C ARG A 395 18.95 26.12 -4.56
N ASP A 396 18.69 25.62 -5.77
CA ASP A 396 18.43 26.43 -6.95
C ASP A 396 17.04 27.09 -6.84
N GLY A 397 16.98 28.40 -7.12
CA GLY A 397 15.73 29.17 -7.07
C GLY A 397 15.62 30.20 -5.94
N GLY A 398 16.74 30.62 -5.33
CA GLY A 398 16.84 31.83 -4.49
C GLY A 398 16.15 31.78 -3.12
N ASN A 399 15.44 30.70 -2.80
CA ASN A 399 14.74 30.53 -1.53
C ASN A 399 15.28 29.31 -0.76
N LEU A 400 16.32 29.55 0.04
CA LEU A 400 16.96 28.53 0.89
C LEU A 400 16.04 28.01 2.00
N THR A 401 14.89 28.64 2.25
CA THR A 401 13.98 28.22 3.34
C THR A 401 13.44 26.80 3.15
N VAL A 402 13.25 26.34 1.90
CA VAL A 402 12.81 24.96 1.62
C VAL A 402 13.91 23.98 1.99
N TYR A 403 15.15 24.26 1.57
CA TYR A 403 16.32 23.45 1.92
C TYR A 403 16.54 23.40 3.45
N GLU A 404 16.50 24.54 4.12
CA GLU A 404 16.61 24.61 5.59
C GLU A 404 15.50 23.85 6.29
N THR A 405 14.26 23.97 5.83
CA THR A 405 13.12 23.23 6.39
C THR A 405 13.33 21.72 6.25
N VAL A 406 13.81 21.25 5.09
CA VAL A 406 14.13 19.84 4.87
C VAL A 406 15.26 19.37 5.80
N ARG A 407 16.31 20.17 5.97
CA ARG A 407 17.43 19.87 6.86
C ARG A 407 16.98 19.74 8.32
N HIS A 408 16.23 20.73 8.83
CA HIS A 408 15.67 20.69 10.19
C HIS A 408 14.69 19.54 10.37
N TRP A 409 13.91 19.23 9.33
CA TRP A 409 12.97 18.11 9.36
C TRP A 409 13.65 16.75 9.46
N VAL A 410 14.75 16.54 8.74
CA VAL A 410 15.56 15.32 8.87
C VAL A 410 16.24 15.24 10.24
N GLN A 411 16.77 16.36 10.75
CA GLN A 411 17.35 16.43 12.11
C GLN A 411 16.32 16.14 13.21
N ALA A 412 15.05 16.48 12.96
CA ALA A 412 13.92 16.20 13.84
C ALA A 412 13.29 14.82 13.59
N ASP A 413 14.03 13.85 13.03
CA ASP A 413 13.57 12.49 12.71
C ASP A 413 12.29 12.44 11.87
N THR A 414 12.16 13.35 10.91
CA THR A 414 10.98 13.50 10.04
C THR A 414 9.69 13.90 10.77
N ASP A 415 9.79 14.43 12.00
CA ASP A 415 8.65 14.96 12.75
C ASP A 415 8.36 16.42 12.38
N ALA A 416 7.30 16.64 11.60
CA ALA A 416 6.87 17.97 11.19
C ALA A 416 6.44 18.88 12.36
N GLN A 417 5.97 18.32 13.47
CA GLN A 417 5.58 19.10 14.65
C GLN A 417 6.80 19.56 15.44
N ARG A 418 7.81 18.69 15.59
CA ARG A 418 9.09 19.06 16.21
C ARG A 418 9.82 20.11 15.36
N THR A 419 9.92 19.88 14.06
CA THR A 419 10.47 20.84 13.09
C THR A 419 9.82 22.22 13.19
N ALA A 420 8.48 22.26 13.29
CA ALA A 420 7.73 23.50 13.41
C ALA A 420 8.10 24.29 14.67
N ARG A 421 8.27 23.60 15.80
CA ARG A 421 8.71 24.21 17.07
C ARG A 421 10.14 24.74 16.95
N ASP A 422 11.06 23.93 16.42
CA ASP A 422 12.48 24.28 16.30
C ASP A 422 12.71 25.47 15.36
N MET A 423 11.86 25.60 14.32
CA MET A 423 11.94 26.68 13.34
C MET A 423 11.04 27.90 13.67
N GLY A 424 10.24 27.85 14.74
CA GLY A 424 9.32 28.94 15.10
C GLY A 424 8.21 29.21 14.07
N ILE A 425 7.75 28.18 13.33
CA ILE A 425 6.70 28.31 12.30
C ILE A 425 5.56 27.31 12.54
N SER A 426 4.46 27.46 11.80
CA SER A 426 3.35 26.51 11.90
C SER A 426 3.70 25.15 11.27
N ARG A 427 3.13 24.06 11.80
CA ARG A 427 3.21 22.71 11.19
C ARG A 427 2.70 22.69 9.74
N ASN A 428 1.70 23.51 9.42
CA ASN A 428 1.16 23.62 8.07
C ASN A 428 2.18 24.24 7.11
N THR A 429 2.95 25.23 7.58
CA THR A 429 4.06 25.84 6.82
C THR A 429 5.15 24.82 6.53
N VAL A 430 5.55 24.02 7.53
CA VAL A 430 6.51 22.91 7.32
C VAL A 430 6.00 21.96 6.24
N ARG A 431 4.75 21.48 6.35
CA ARG A 431 4.16 20.57 5.36
C ARG A 431 4.06 21.19 3.97
N ALA A 432 3.73 22.48 3.87
CA ALA A 432 3.69 23.18 2.59
C ALA A 432 5.07 23.23 1.93
N ARG A 433 6.13 23.54 2.69
CA ARG A 433 7.51 23.54 2.21
C ARG A 433 8.01 22.14 1.85
N LEU A 434 7.66 21.12 2.64
CA LEU A 434 7.98 19.72 2.30
C LEU A 434 7.31 19.30 0.98
N ARG A 435 6.06 19.70 0.70
CA ARG A 435 5.42 19.45 -0.61
C ARG A 435 6.14 20.15 -1.76
N VAL A 436 6.74 21.32 -1.53
CA VAL A 436 7.58 21.98 -2.54
C VAL A 436 8.84 21.16 -2.78
N ALA A 437 9.47 20.66 -1.71
CA ALA A 437 10.64 19.80 -1.80
C ALA A 437 10.34 18.47 -2.53
N GLU A 438 9.20 17.82 -2.22
CA GLU A 438 8.72 16.61 -2.91
C GLU A 438 8.68 16.81 -4.42
N ARG A 439 8.09 17.94 -4.89
CA ARG A 439 8.01 18.26 -6.32
C ARG A 439 9.38 18.50 -6.95
N ARG A 440 10.27 19.21 -6.26
CA ARG A 440 11.60 19.55 -6.79
C ARG A 440 12.54 18.36 -6.84
N LEU A 441 12.44 17.46 -5.87
CA LEU A 441 13.24 16.23 -5.81
C LEU A 441 12.57 15.04 -6.51
N SER A 442 11.29 15.16 -6.86
CA SER A 442 10.46 14.04 -7.32
C SER A 442 10.47 12.85 -6.34
N LEU A 443 10.32 13.15 -5.06
CA LEU A 443 10.30 12.17 -3.96
C LEU A 443 9.02 12.31 -3.14
N ASP A 444 8.52 11.20 -2.61
CA ASP A 444 7.54 11.23 -1.53
C ASP A 444 8.26 11.39 -0.18
N LEU A 445 8.05 12.52 0.51
CA LEU A 445 8.64 12.84 1.81
C LEU A 445 7.61 12.76 2.94
N LEU A 446 6.35 13.04 2.63
CA LEU A 446 5.24 13.03 3.60
C LEU A 446 4.61 11.64 3.76
N VAL A 447 5.01 10.69 2.92
CA VAL A 447 4.62 9.28 2.98
C VAL A 447 5.89 8.46 3.16
N PRO A 448 5.91 7.43 4.03
CA PRO A 448 7.06 6.54 4.14
C PRO A 448 7.46 5.99 2.77
N SER A 449 8.70 6.27 2.39
CA SER A 449 9.27 5.95 1.08
C SER A 449 10.79 5.77 1.23
N PRO A 450 11.41 4.84 0.48
CA PRO A 450 12.86 4.64 0.50
C PRO A 450 13.66 5.90 0.17
N GLY A 451 13.09 6.82 -0.64
CA GLY A 451 13.77 8.05 -1.07
C GLY A 451 14.16 9.02 0.03
N ILE A 452 13.53 8.92 1.21
CA ILE A 452 13.92 9.71 2.40
C ILE A 452 15.34 9.32 2.87
N HIS A 453 15.74 8.06 2.72
CA HIS A 453 17.04 7.58 3.19
C HIS A 453 18.19 8.15 2.36
N ASP A 454 18.01 8.27 1.04
CA ASP A 454 18.99 8.95 0.17
C ASP A 454 19.13 10.43 0.53
N LEU A 455 18.01 11.10 0.86
CA LEU A 455 18.03 12.49 1.33
C LEU A 455 18.79 12.65 2.64
N VAL A 456 18.64 11.72 3.59
CA VAL A 456 19.41 11.72 4.85
C VAL A 456 20.90 11.62 4.57
N HIS A 457 21.31 10.70 3.69
CA HIS A 457 22.72 10.54 3.34
C HIS A 457 23.28 11.75 2.60
N ALA A 458 22.54 12.32 1.65
CA ALA A 458 22.94 13.53 0.94
C ALA A 458 23.17 14.70 1.92
N LEU A 459 22.24 14.94 2.86
CA LEU A 459 22.39 15.99 3.88
C LEU A 459 23.56 15.72 4.84
N ARG A 460 23.79 14.45 5.21
CA ARG A 460 24.94 14.06 6.05
C ARG A 460 26.26 14.28 5.33
N ILE A 461 26.36 13.94 4.05
CA ILE A 461 27.56 14.17 3.23
C ILE A 461 27.88 15.67 3.18
N ILE A 462 26.89 16.50 2.85
CA ILE A 462 27.09 17.96 2.75
C ILE A 462 27.36 18.60 4.13
N GLY A 463 26.70 18.14 5.20
CA GLY A 463 26.92 18.66 6.55
C GLY A 463 28.28 18.32 7.13
N ASN A 464 28.94 17.28 6.62
CA ASN A 464 30.28 16.85 7.02
C ASN A 464 31.37 17.26 6.02
N ALA A 465 30.99 17.78 4.85
CA ALA A 465 31.96 18.27 3.88
C ALA A 465 32.62 19.54 4.47
N PRO A 466 33.97 19.63 4.50
CA PRO A 466 34.61 20.91 4.78
C PRO A 466 34.09 21.91 3.75
N ASP A 467 33.65 23.07 4.21
CA ASP A 467 32.99 24.09 3.40
C ASP A 467 33.87 24.47 2.21
N GLN A 468 33.66 23.82 1.06
CA GLN A 468 34.27 24.20 -0.20
C GLN A 468 33.46 25.36 -0.79
N SER A 469 33.44 26.46 -0.05
CA SER A 469 33.25 27.76 -0.69
C SER A 469 34.43 27.96 -1.64
N PRO A 470 34.21 28.22 -2.95
CA PRO A 470 35.30 28.59 -3.83
C PRO A 470 35.99 29.83 -3.21
N PRO A 471 37.33 29.96 -3.29
CA PRO A 471 38.00 31.17 -2.83
C PRO A 471 37.41 32.33 -3.62
N GLY A 472 36.52 33.08 -2.96
CA GLY A 472 35.91 34.28 -3.50
C GLY A 472 37.06 35.20 -3.88
N GLY A 473 37.20 35.44 -5.18
CA GLY A 473 38.23 36.29 -5.75
C GLY A 473 38.30 37.59 -4.97
N GLY A 474 39.45 37.82 -4.32
CA GLY A 474 39.76 39.07 -3.68
C GLY A 474 39.57 40.18 -4.72
N ARG A 475 38.55 41.01 -4.51
CA ARG A 475 38.54 42.34 -5.10
C ARG A 475 39.67 43.11 -4.42
N ALA A 476 40.80 43.18 -5.10
CA ALA A 476 41.81 44.19 -4.85
C ALA A 476 41.14 45.56 -4.97
N TYR A 477 41.03 46.26 -3.85
CA TYR A 477 40.89 47.70 -3.84
C TYR A 477 42.25 48.27 -4.24
N PRO A 478 42.36 49.16 -5.24
CA PRO A 478 43.61 49.83 -5.51
C PRO A 478 43.86 50.88 -4.43
N ASP A 479 45.10 50.87 -3.93
CA ASP A 479 45.69 51.88 -3.08
C ASP A 479 45.51 53.28 -3.68
N GLN A 480 45.09 54.22 -2.83
CA GLN A 480 45.21 55.64 -3.10
C GLN A 480 45.93 56.28 -1.91
N GLU A 481 47.26 56.22 -1.97
CA GLU A 481 48.14 57.00 -1.12
C GLU A 481 48.05 58.50 -1.48
N SER A 482 47.81 59.28 -0.43
CA SER A 482 48.58 60.46 -0.07
C SER A 482 48.45 61.74 -0.90
N ARG A 483 47.63 62.66 -0.36
CA ARG A 483 48.06 64.06 -0.18
C ARG A 483 47.71 64.51 1.24
N GLU A 484 48.71 64.49 2.12
CA GLU A 484 48.82 65.42 3.25
C GLU A 484 48.76 66.87 2.73
N ILE A 485 48.07 67.79 3.42
CA ILE A 485 48.59 69.08 3.91
C ILE A 485 47.67 69.59 5.05
N HIS A 486 48.24 69.59 6.26
CA HIS A 486 48.17 70.56 7.38
C HIS A 486 46.88 71.26 7.85
N GLU A 487 46.68 71.07 9.17
CA GLU A 487 46.53 72.08 10.22
C GLU A 487 45.19 72.78 10.55
N GLU A 488 45.07 72.97 11.87
CA GLU A 488 44.18 73.86 12.64
C GLU A 488 42.72 73.42 12.91
N GLY A 489 42.51 72.94 14.15
CA GLY A 489 41.96 73.79 15.21
C GLY A 489 40.45 74.05 15.24
N CYS A 490 39.88 73.84 16.44
CA CYS A 490 38.58 74.33 16.94
C CYS A 490 37.28 73.55 16.62
N LEU A 491 36.80 72.85 17.66
CA LEU A 491 35.38 72.84 18.10
C LEU A 491 34.84 74.28 18.31
N PRO A 492 33.53 74.56 18.53
CA PRO A 492 32.37 73.66 18.70
C PRO A 492 31.09 74.07 17.93
N LEU A 493 30.14 73.14 17.76
CA LEU A 493 28.77 73.13 18.31
C LEU A 493 27.96 71.95 17.78
#